data_AF-A0A9C9NDZ9-F1
#
_entry.id   AF-A0A9C9NDZ9-F1
#
_cell.length_a   1.000
_cell.length_b   1.000
_cell.length_c   1.000
_cell.angle_alpha   90.00
_cell.angle_beta   90.00
_cell.angle_gamma   90.00
#
_symmetry.space_group_name_H-M   'P 1'
#
loop_
_entity.id
_entity.type
_entity.pdbx_description
1 polymer ?
#
loop_
_entity_poly.entity_id
_entity_poly.type
_entity_poly.pdbx_seq_one_letter_code
_entity_poly.pdbx_strand_id
1 'polypeptide(L)' 'MRSHELSDEEWAIIEPLLPRNSRGVERVDDRRVINGILWRFRTGSSWRDVP' A
#
# COMPACT_ATOMS: atom_id res chain seq x y z
N MET A 1 3.61 7.52 -13.92
CA MET A 1 3.61 7.34 -12.46
C MET A 1 2.42 8.10 -11.91
N ARG A 2 1.43 7.44 -11.30
CA ARG A 2 0.37 8.18 -10.59
C ARG A 2 1.05 8.90 -9.43
N SER A 3 0.74 10.18 -9.19
CA SER A 3 1.44 11.04 -8.20
C SER A 3 1.38 10.56 -6.73
N HIS A 4 0.78 9.40 -6.49
CA HIS A 4 0.42 8.88 -5.17
C HIS A 4 0.82 7.41 -4.97
N GLU A 5 1.49 6.78 -5.94
CA GLU A 5 2.03 5.43 -5.81
C GLU A 5 3.49 5.48 -5.39
N LEU A 6 3.91 4.53 -4.55
CA LEU A 6 5.31 4.34 -4.17
C LEU A 6 6.17 4.04 -5.41
N SER A 7 7.33 4.69 -5.51
CA SER A 7 8.35 4.32 -6.48
C SER A 7 8.91 2.92 -6.17
N ASP A 8 9.63 2.33 -7.12
CA ASP A 8 10.25 1.02 -6.91
C ASP A 8 11.35 1.10 -5.84
N GLU A 9 12.06 2.22 -5.76
CA GLU A 9 13.09 2.48 -4.75
C GLU A 9 12.49 2.60 -3.35
N GLU A 10 11.38 3.34 -3.21
CA GLU A 10 10.66 3.44 -1.94
C GLU A 10 10.08 2.09 -1.52
N TRP A 11 9.53 1.34 -2.49
CA TRP A 11 8.99 0.01 -2.25
C TRP A 11 10.07 -0.96 -1.75
N ALA A 12 11.27 -0.93 -2.33
CA ALA A 12 12.39 -1.78 -1.93
C ALA A 12 12.83 -1.58 -0.47
N ILE A 13 12.55 -0.41 0.11
CA ILE A 13 12.81 -0.13 1.54
C ILE A 13 11.71 -0.74 2.42
N ILE A 14 10.45 -0.66 1.99
CA ILE A 14 9.28 -1.07 2.77
C ILE A 14 9.06 -2.58 2.74
N GLU A 15 9.10 -3.18 1.55
CA GLU A 15 8.81 -4.60 1.31
C GLU A 15 9.50 -5.56 2.30
N PRO A 16 10.81 -5.45 2.58
CA PRO A 16 11.48 -6.39 3.48
C PRO A 16 11.03 -6.30 4.94
N LEU A 17 10.40 -5.19 5.33
CA LEU A 17 9.88 -4.94 6.69
C LEU A 17 8.49 -5.53 6.90
N LEU A 18 7.82 -5.92 5.83
CA LEU A 18 6.48 -6.49 5.91
C LEU A 18 6.52 -7.90 6.51
N PRO A 19 5.50 -8.27 7.30
CA PRO A 19 5.43 -9.59 7.91
C PRO A 19 5.29 -10.66 6.82
N ARG A 20 6.27 -11.56 6.75
CA ARG A 20 6.27 -12.70 5.81
C ARG A 20 5.45 -13.90 6.30
N ASN A 21 5.24 -14.00 7.61
CA ASN A 21 4.55 -15.12 8.25
C ASN A 21 3.23 -14.63 8.87
N SER A 22 2.21 -14.40 8.05
CA SER A 22 0.88 -14.02 8.53
C SER A 22 0.09 -15.24 8.96
N ARG A 23 -0.50 -15.19 10.17
CA ARG A 23 -1.56 -16.11 10.59
C ARG A 23 -2.91 -15.52 10.21
N GLY A 24 -3.84 -16.33 9.69
CA GLY A 24 -5.17 -15.88 9.29
C GLY A 24 -5.34 -15.81 7.77
N VAL A 25 -6.14 -14.84 7.30
CA VAL A 25 -6.44 -14.65 5.88
C VAL A 25 -5.17 -14.35 5.10
N GLU A 26 -5.06 -14.95 3.91
CA GLU A 26 -3.95 -14.72 2.99
C GLU A 26 -3.81 -13.22 2.67
N ARG A 27 -2.57 -12.74 2.71
CA ARG A 27 -2.27 -11.36 2.34
C ARG A 27 -2.51 -11.19 0.84
N VAL A 28 -3.23 -10.15 0.47
CA VAL A 28 -3.30 -9.69 -0.92
C VAL A 28 -2.04 -8.90 -1.27
N ASP A 29 -1.92 -8.43 -2.51
CA ASP A 29 -0.82 -7.55 -2.94
C ASP A 29 -0.63 -6.37 -1.98
N ASP A 30 0.45 -6.43 -1.19
CA ASP A 30 0.77 -5.46 -0.15
C ASP A 30 1.08 -4.08 -0.73
N ARG A 31 1.69 -4.01 -1.92
CA ARG A 31 2.00 -2.74 -2.56
C ARG A 31 0.73 -2.02 -2.95
N ARG A 32 -0.25 -2.76 -3.48
CA ARG A 32 -1.57 -2.22 -3.80
C ARG A 32 -2.27 -1.67 -2.56
N VAL A 33 -2.27 -2.42 -1.46
CA VAL A 33 -2.90 -2.00 -0.19
C VAL A 33 -2.26 -0.73 0.35
N ILE A 34 -0.93 -0.69 0.40
CA ILE A 34 -0.18 0.44 0.94
C ILE A 34 -0.37 1.69 0.07
N ASN A 35 -0.34 1.54 -1.26
CA ASN A 35 -0.66 2.65 -2.18
C ASN A 35 -2.08 3.21 -1.94
N GLY A 36 -3.07 2.35 -1.72
CA GLY A 36 -4.44 2.79 -1.39
C GLY A 36 -4.52 3.55 -0.06
N ILE A 37 -3.79 3.10 0.97
CA ILE A 37 -3.67 3.79 2.26
C ILE A 37 -3.03 5.18 2.07
N LEU A 38 -1.92 5.26 1.35
CA LEU A 38 -1.20 6.51 1.10
C LEU A 38 -2.03 7.50 0.29
N TRP A 39 -2.72 7.01 -0.75
CA TRP A 39 -3.64 7.83 -1.54
C TRP A 39 -4.70 8.45 -0.64
N ARG A 40 -5.38 7.65 0.18
CA ARG A 40 -6.43 8.12 1.09
C ARG A 40 -5.91 9.18 2.06
N PHE A 41 -4.77 8.95 2.69
CA PHE A 41 -4.19 9.93 3.62
C PHE A 41 -3.82 11.24 2.93
N ARG A 42 -3.44 11.20 1.65
CA ARG A 42 -3.02 12.37 0.89
C ARG A 42 -4.19 13.15 0.30
N THR A 43 -5.29 12.49 -0.03
CA THR A 43 -6.49 13.11 -0.60
C THR A 43 -7.54 13.49 0.45
N GLY A 44 -7.53 12.83 1.62
CA GLY A 44 -8.55 12.98 2.64
C GLY A 44 -9.90 12.35 2.26
N SER A 45 -9.97 11.59 1.17
CA SER A 45 -11.20 11.00 0.65
C SER A 45 -11.71 9.84 1.52
N SER A 46 -12.98 9.47 1.31
CA SER A 46 -13.57 8.31 1.98
C SER A 46 -12.92 7.01 1.47
N TRP A 47 -12.97 5.95 2.28
CA TRP A 47 -12.51 4.63 1.86
C TRP A 47 -13.21 4.10 0.61
N ARG A 48 -14.47 4.52 0.38
CA ARG A 48 -15.23 4.12 -0.81
C ARG A 48 -14.66 4.68 -2.12
N ASP A 49 -13.88 5.74 -2.02
CA ASP A 49 -13.33 6.45 -3.17
C ASP A 49 -11.89 6.02 -3.47
N VAL A 50 -11.33 5.11 -2.66
CA VAL A 50 -9.99 4.55 -2.92
C VAL A 50 -10.07 3.67 -4.17
N PRO A 51 -9.23 3.92 -5.19
CA PRO A 51 -9.26 3.19 -6.46
C PRO A 51 -8.84 1.72 -6.36
#